data_AF-R7HCW1-F1
#
_entry.id   AF-R7HCW1-F1
#
_cell.length_a   1.000
_cell.length_b   1.000
_cell.length_c   1.000
_cell.angle_alpha   90.00
_cell.angle_beta   90.00
_cell.angle_gamma   90.00
#
_symmetry.space_group_name_H-M   'P 1'
#
loop_
_entity.id
_entity.type
_entity.pdbx_description
1 polymer ?
#
loop_
_entity_poly.entity_id
_entity_poly.type
_entity_poly.pdbx_seq_one_letter_code
_entity_poly.pdbx_strand_id
1 'polypeptide(L)'
;MVNTPYDDVFRTLLTDCTALIIPVVNELFHTSYTGKEIIHLLQNEHFIKLPDGSEQERITDSSFEILGRERKRYHVECQSTEDGSMIVRMFEYDTQLALENREVTAGALVVHFPDSAIVALRHTKNTPEVMTVMIRTPGGEVSYAVPVLKVRQYTVEEIFEKKLYFLIPFHIFVYEKSFKELEENSEKLAKLEEEYTAIVNRLEEDRKNGDLNEYEKVTILEMSDTVIKHLAAKYEKVRKGVGESMGGKVLEYEAKDILNRGRAEGRDEGRREGRAEGEITGMKKAKMQLAVKLLQAGNSVAYVADLTELPEETVQKLSQAVEREDE
;
A
#
# COMPACT_ATOMS: atom_id res chain seq x y z
N MET A 1 15.41 19.95 1.82
CA MET A 1 14.17 19.94 2.61
C MET A 1 14.50 19.42 3.99
N VAL A 2 13.95 20.01 5.05
CA VAL A 2 13.95 19.31 6.36
C VAL A 2 13.02 18.13 6.15
N ASN A 3 13.55 16.91 6.19
CA ASN A 3 12.74 15.71 6.04
C ASN A 3 11.79 15.66 7.24
N THR A 4 10.50 15.87 7.01
CA THR A 4 9.50 15.79 8.08
C THR A 4 9.11 14.33 8.26
N PRO A 5 8.91 13.83 9.49
CA PRO A 5 8.65 12.41 9.73
C PRO A 5 7.27 11.94 9.21
N TYR A 6 6.46 12.84 8.65
CA TYR A 6 5.10 12.55 8.23
C TYR A 6 5.05 11.56 7.06
N ASP A 7 6.01 11.65 6.13
CA ASP A 7 6.12 10.73 4.99
C ASP A 7 6.57 9.34 5.48
N ASP A 8 7.49 9.30 6.45
CA ASP A 8 7.90 8.05 7.11
C ASP A 8 6.75 7.40 7.89
N VAL A 9 5.94 8.20 8.60
CA VAL A 9 4.73 7.73 9.29
C VAL A 9 3.72 7.17 8.29
N PHE A 10 3.49 7.86 7.18
CA PHE A 10 2.59 7.40 6.12
C PHE A 10 3.06 6.06 5.53
N ARG A 11 4.35 5.96 5.17
CA ARG A 11 4.97 4.73 4.67
C ARG A 11 4.90 3.58 5.69
N THR A 12 5.12 3.89 6.97
CA THR A 12 5.05 2.90 8.06
C THR A 12 3.63 2.37 8.22
N LEU A 13 2.61 3.24 8.27
CA LEU A 13 1.21 2.80 8.34
C LEU A 13 0.83 1.91 7.16
N LEU A 14 1.24 2.29 5.95
CA LEU A 14 0.96 1.50 4.75
C LEU A 14 1.67 0.14 4.77
N THR A 15 2.90 0.08 5.26
CA THR A 15 3.70 -1.16 5.28
C THR A 15 3.25 -2.10 6.40
N ASP A 16 3.05 -1.55 7.59
CA ASP A 16 2.76 -2.32 8.80
C ASP A 16 1.27 -2.69 8.86
N CYS A 17 0.40 -1.75 8.50
CA CYS A 17 -1.06 -1.82 8.63
C CYS A 17 -1.78 -1.61 7.28
N THR A 18 -1.32 -2.32 6.23
CA THR A 18 -1.72 -2.08 4.84
C THR A 18 -3.23 -2.06 4.60
N ALA A 19 -4.01 -2.90 5.28
CA ALA A 19 -5.46 -2.96 5.13
C ALA A 19 -6.17 -1.63 5.48
N LEU A 20 -5.57 -0.79 6.33
CA LEU A 20 -6.12 0.50 6.74
C LEU A 20 -6.17 1.52 5.59
N ILE A 21 -5.46 1.29 4.48
CA ILE A 21 -5.56 2.16 3.29
C ILE A 21 -6.86 1.92 2.50
N ILE A 22 -7.52 0.78 2.65
CA ILE A 22 -8.71 0.43 1.86
C ILE A 22 -9.85 1.45 2.06
N PRO A 23 -10.25 1.82 3.30
CA PRO A 23 -11.26 2.86 3.50
C PRO A 23 -10.87 4.20 2.88
N VAL A 24 -9.58 4.55 2.90
CA VAL A 24 -9.06 5.78 2.28
C VAL A 24 -9.20 5.73 0.75
N VAL A 25 -8.90 4.59 0.13
CA VAL A 25 -9.10 4.38 -1.32
C VAL A 25 -10.59 4.45 -1.68
N ASN A 26 -11.46 3.82 -0.89
CA ASN A 26 -12.92 3.91 -1.09
C ASN A 26 -13.42 5.36 -1.00
N GLU A 27 -12.91 6.14 -0.05
CA GLU A 27 -13.27 7.56 0.09
C GLU A 27 -12.78 8.39 -1.10
N LEU A 28 -11.53 8.21 -1.53
CA LEU A 28 -10.89 8.97 -2.62
C LEU A 28 -11.46 8.67 -4.01
N PHE A 29 -11.71 7.39 -4.30
CA PHE A 29 -12.04 6.90 -5.64
C PHE A 29 -13.46 6.36 -5.77
N HIS A 30 -14.27 6.49 -4.71
CA HIS A 30 -15.65 5.99 -4.65
C HIS A 30 -15.76 4.50 -5.00
N THR A 31 -14.75 3.72 -4.61
CA THR A 31 -14.75 2.26 -4.75
C THR A 31 -15.53 1.61 -3.61
N SER A 32 -15.78 0.30 -3.73
CA SER A 32 -16.56 -0.47 -2.77
C SER A 32 -15.79 -1.71 -2.27
N TYR A 33 -14.49 -1.55 -2.01
CA TYR A 33 -13.67 -2.61 -1.43
C TYR A 33 -14.15 -2.94 -0.02
N THR A 34 -14.07 -4.22 0.34
CA THR A 34 -14.65 -4.79 1.56
C THR A 34 -13.71 -4.75 2.75
N GLY A 35 -12.41 -4.52 2.52
CA GLY A 35 -11.36 -4.62 3.53
C GLY A 35 -10.71 -6.01 3.59
N LYS A 36 -11.16 -6.95 2.76
CA LYS A 36 -10.63 -8.33 2.69
C LYS A 36 -9.78 -8.60 1.45
N GLU A 37 -9.67 -7.61 0.58
CA GLU A 37 -8.87 -7.69 -0.63
C GLU A 37 -7.38 -7.84 -0.30
N ILE A 38 -6.67 -8.56 -1.17
CA ILE A 38 -5.22 -8.71 -1.04
C ILE A 38 -4.58 -7.44 -1.59
N ILE A 39 -3.67 -6.83 -0.81
CA ILE A 39 -2.89 -5.67 -1.23
C ILE A 39 -1.46 -6.10 -1.50
N HIS A 40 -0.95 -5.77 -2.68
CA HIS A 40 0.47 -5.94 -3.02
C HIS A 40 1.16 -4.59 -3.01
N LEU A 41 2.04 -4.37 -2.04
CA LEU A 41 2.93 -3.22 -2.02
C LEU A 41 3.98 -3.36 -3.13
N LEU A 42 4.21 -2.29 -3.88
CA LEU A 42 5.19 -2.24 -4.95
C LEU A 42 6.44 -1.47 -4.50
N GLN A 43 7.52 -1.57 -5.27
CA GLN A 43 8.73 -0.79 -4.98
C GLN A 43 8.43 0.69 -5.12
N ASN A 44 8.90 1.47 -4.14
CA ASN A 44 8.70 2.91 -4.10
C ASN A 44 9.92 3.69 -4.60
N GLU A 45 11.08 3.03 -4.75
CA GLU A 45 12.34 3.61 -5.21
C GLU A 45 12.40 3.58 -6.75
N HIS A 46 12.54 4.75 -7.36
CA HIS A 46 12.70 4.90 -8.80
C HIS A 46 13.87 5.85 -9.11
N PHE A 47 14.53 5.61 -10.25
CA PHE A 47 15.65 6.44 -10.70
C PHE A 47 15.24 7.20 -11.96
N ILE A 48 15.21 8.53 -11.88
CA ILE A 48 15.02 9.38 -13.06
C ILE A 48 16.40 9.73 -13.61
N LYS A 49 16.62 9.41 -14.89
CA LYS A 49 17.76 9.96 -15.64
C LYS A 49 17.46 11.38 -16.06
N LEU A 50 18.21 12.33 -15.54
CA LEU A 50 18.17 13.73 -15.93
C LEU A 50 18.82 13.92 -17.32
N PRO A 51 18.51 15.03 -18.04
CA PRO A 51 19.05 15.29 -19.37
C PRO A 51 20.59 15.37 -19.44
N ASP A 52 21.25 15.66 -18.31
CA ASP A 52 22.71 15.68 -18.17
C ASP A 52 23.32 14.29 -17.93
N GLY A 53 22.51 13.24 -17.93
CA GLY A 53 22.91 11.85 -17.71
C GLY A 53 23.06 11.48 -16.23
N SER A 54 22.85 12.41 -15.30
CA SER A 54 22.81 12.08 -13.87
C SER A 54 21.53 11.33 -13.51
N GLU A 55 21.62 10.42 -12.55
CA GLU A 55 20.46 9.72 -12.00
C GLU A 55 20.06 10.39 -10.69
N GLN A 56 18.78 10.75 -10.60
CA GLN A 56 18.16 11.24 -9.38
C GLN A 56 17.24 10.16 -8.84
N GLU A 57 17.55 9.67 -7.64
CA GLU A 57 16.66 8.82 -6.88
C GLU A 57 15.40 9.60 -6.48
N ARG A 58 14.25 9.01 -6.73
CA ARG A 58 12.93 9.49 -6.35
C ARG A 58 12.23 8.36 -5.63
N ILE A 59 11.73 8.68 -4.44
CA ILE A 59 11.00 7.71 -3.62
C ILE A 59 9.55 8.19 -3.58
N THR A 60 8.63 7.37 -4.06
CA THR A 60 7.19 7.59 -3.87
C THR A 60 6.80 7.25 -2.44
N ASP A 61 5.78 7.90 -1.90
CA ASP A 61 5.26 7.56 -0.58
C ASP A 61 4.48 6.25 -0.63
N SER A 62 3.74 5.99 -1.72
CA SER A 62 3.08 4.70 -1.88
C SER A 62 2.69 4.32 -3.31
N SER A 63 3.11 3.14 -3.74
CA SER A 63 2.53 2.44 -4.88
C SER A 63 2.08 1.03 -4.46
N PHE A 64 0.83 0.68 -4.75
CA PHE A 64 0.30 -0.64 -4.41
C PHE A 64 -0.81 -1.08 -5.36
N GLU A 65 -1.14 -2.37 -5.33
CA GLU A 65 -2.26 -2.92 -6.07
C GLU A 65 -3.27 -3.55 -5.14
N ILE A 66 -4.56 -3.34 -5.42
CA ILE A 66 -5.64 -4.04 -4.74
C ILE A 66 -6.19 -5.11 -5.69
N LEU A 67 -6.16 -6.36 -5.24
CA LEU A 67 -6.69 -7.51 -5.96
C LEU A 67 -8.12 -7.78 -5.46
N GLY A 68 -9.08 -7.06 -6.05
CA GLY A 68 -10.51 -7.25 -5.81
C GLY A 68 -11.19 -7.99 -6.95
N ARG A 69 -12.34 -7.48 -7.42
CA ARG A 69 -12.99 -7.96 -8.66
C ARG A 69 -12.09 -7.80 -9.88
N GLU A 70 -11.29 -6.73 -9.87
CA GLU A 70 -10.28 -6.41 -10.86
C GLU A 70 -8.99 -6.06 -10.11
N ARG A 71 -7.84 -6.30 -10.75
CA ARG A 71 -6.54 -5.83 -10.27
C ARG A 71 -6.40 -4.36 -10.66
N LYS A 72 -6.32 -3.48 -9.67
CA LYS A 72 -6.11 -2.03 -9.88
C LYS A 72 -4.88 -1.55 -9.15
N ARG A 73 -4.11 -0.68 -9.80
CA ARG A 73 -2.90 -0.05 -9.25
C ARG A 73 -3.25 1.34 -8.76
N TYR A 74 -2.80 1.64 -7.55
CA TYR A 74 -2.99 2.90 -6.86
C TYR A 74 -1.65 3.55 -6.54
N HIS A 75 -1.64 4.87 -6.56
CA HIS A 75 -0.49 5.67 -6.16
C HIS A 75 -0.99 6.82 -5.26
N VAL A 76 -0.52 6.88 -4.02
CA VAL A 76 -0.97 7.89 -3.06
C VAL A 76 0.23 8.62 -2.47
N GLU A 77 0.25 9.94 -2.60
CA GLU A 77 1.31 10.79 -2.04
C GLU A 77 0.82 11.54 -0.81
N CYS A 78 1.67 11.61 0.22
CA CYS A 78 1.41 12.42 1.39
C CYS A 78 1.95 13.83 1.14
N GLN A 79 1.11 14.85 1.30
CA GLN A 79 1.53 16.24 1.22
C GLN A 79 1.44 16.93 2.57
N SER A 80 2.58 17.14 3.20
CA SER A 80 2.63 17.91 4.45
C SER A 80 2.37 19.41 4.24
N THR A 81 2.90 20.01 3.17
CA THR A 81 2.77 21.45 2.87
C THR A 81 2.58 21.66 1.37
N GLU A 82 1.68 22.57 1.02
CA GLU A 82 1.44 22.97 -0.37
C GLU A 82 2.59 23.85 -0.87
N ASP A 83 3.31 23.38 -1.89
CA ASP A 83 4.45 24.07 -2.51
C ASP A 83 4.34 24.19 -4.04
N GLY A 84 3.20 23.74 -4.61
CA GLY A 84 2.93 23.72 -6.04
C GLY A 84 3.68 22.64 -6.82
N SER A 85 4.63 21.92 -6.21
CA SER A 85 5.42 20.89 -6.88
C SER A 85 4.72 19.54 -6.94
N MET A 86 3.74 19.32 -6.06
CA MET A 86 3.11 18.00 -5.88
C MET A 86 2.49 17.46 -7.16
N ILE A 87 1.76 18.27 -7.94
CA ILE A 87 1.16 17.78 -9.21
C ILE A 87 2.20 17.37 -10.26
N VAL A 88 3.38 18.01 -10.24
CA VAL A 88 4.51 17.63 -11.11
C VAL A 88 5.08 16.29 -10.66
N ARG A 89 5.28 16.11 -9.34
CA ARG A 89 5.71 14.83 -8.76
C ARG A 89 4.74 13.70 -9.08
N MET A 90 3.44 13.94 -8.93
CA MET A 90 2.41 12.96 -9.32
C MET A 90 2.60 12.50 -10.76
N PHE A 91 2.70 13.43 -11.72
CA PHE A 91 2.89 13.07 -13.12
C PHE A 91 4.21 12.31 -13.38
N GLU A 92 5.31 12.76 -12.78
CA GLU A 92 6.62 12.10 -12.90
C GLU A 92 6.58 10.66 -12.37
N TYR A 93 5.96 10.47 -11.21
CA TYR A 93 5.82 9.17 -10.55
C TYR A 93 4.86 8.27 -11.33
N ASP A 94 3.66 8.75 -11.65
CA ASP A 94 2.67 7.99 -12.42
C ASP A 94 3.25 7.48 -13.75
N THR A 95 4.04 8.31 -14.43
CA THR A 95 4.72 7.93 -15.68
C THR A 95 5.70 6.78 -15.46
N GLN A 96 6.49 6.81 -14.38
CA GLN A 96 7.43 5.73 -14.04
C GLN A 96 6.68 4.43 -13.70
N LEU A 97 5.65 4.52 -12.86
CA LEU A 97 4.80 3.38 -12.49
C LEU A 97 4.11 2.78 -13.72
N ALA A 98 3.64 3.62 -14.65
CA ALA A 98 3.01 3.17 -15.89
C ALA A 98 4.00 2.48 -16.85
N LEU A 99 5.28 2.89 -16.83
CA LEU A 99 6.34 2.28 -17.63
C LEU A 99 6.79 0.90 -17.11
N GLU A 100 6.62 0.61 -15.83
CA GLU A 100 6.94 -0.70 -15.25
C GLU A 100 6.04 -1.83 -15.79
N ASN A 101 4.75 -1.53 -15.98
CA ASN A 101 3.75 -2.48 -16.49
C ASN A 101 3.43 -2.26 -17.97
N ARG A 102 4.40 -1.70 -18.73
CA ARG A 102 4.18 -1.38 -20.14
C ARG A 102 4.01 -2.63 -21.00
N GLU A 103 3.15 -2.52 -22.00
CA GLU A 103 3.03 -3.50 -23.07
C GLU A 103 3.74 -2.94 -24.31
N VAL A 104 4.74 -3.69 -24.80
CA VAL A 104 5.51 -3.32 -26.00
C VAL A 104 5.21 -4.32 -27.10
N THR A 105 4.67 -3.84 -28.21
CA THR A 105 4.53 -4.59 -29.47
C THR A 105 5.45 -4.01 -30.52
N ALA A 106 5.51 -4.61 -31.72
CA ALA A 106 6.43 -4.19 -32.80
C ALA A 106 6.26 -2.72 -33.25
N GLY A 107 5.16 -2.05 -32.90
CA GLY A 107 4.92 -0.65 -33.27
C GLY A 107 4.13 0.17 -32.26
N ALA A 108 3.82 -0.37 -31.07
CA ALA A 108 3.07 0.35 -30.06
C ALA A 108 3.63 0.12 -28.65
N LEU A 109 3.71 1.21 -27.89
CA LEU A 109 3.90 1.22 -26.45
C LEU A 109 2.55 1.56 -25.81
N VAL A 110 2.01 0.64 -25.02
CA VAL A 110 0.82 0.88 -24.20
C VAL A 110 1.26 0.94 -22.75
N VAL A 111 0.86 2.01 -22.07
CA VAL A 111 1.13 2.25 -20.65
C VAL A 111 -0.17 2.51 -19.93
N HIS A 112 -0.30 1.97 -18.72
CA HIS A 112 -1.48 2.14 -17.88
C HIS A 112 -1.10 2.95 -16.66
N PHE A 113 -1.59 4.18 -16.58
CA PHE A 113 -1.39 5.05 -15.42
C PHE A 113 -2.19 4.51 -14.22
N PRO A 114 -1.66 4.61 -12.99
CA PRO A 114 -2.38 4.22 -11.79
C PRO A 114 -3.53 5.18 -11.46
N ASP A 115 -4.45 4.71 -10.61
CA ASP A 115 -5.44 5.58 -9.94
C ASP A 115 -4.71 6.35 -8.82
N SER A 116 -4.47 7.64 -9.05
CA SER A 116 -3.54 8.44 -8.24
C SER A 116 -4.23 9.48 -7.37
N ALA A 117 -3.76 9.69 -6.13
CA ALA A 117 -4.35 10.64 -5.19
C ALA A 117 -3.32 11.33 -4.29
N ILE A 118 -3.71 12.44 -3.68
CA ILE A 118 -2.92 13.17 -2.68
C ILE A 118 -3.65 13.16 -1.34
N VAL A 119 -2.95 12.83 -0.26
CA VAL A 119 -3.41 13.05 1.12
C VAL A 119 -2.73 14.31 1.66
N ALA A 120 -3.49 15.41 1.71
CA ALA A 120 -3.00 16.71 2.16
C ALA A 120 -3.20 16.89 3.68
N LEU A 121 -2.11 16.90 4.43
CA LEU A 121 -2.12 17.13 5.88
C LEU A 121 -2.46 18.58 6.23
N ARG A 122 -2.01 19.51 5.38
CA ARG A 122 -2.37 20.92 5.43
C ARG A 122 -3.11 21.31 4.15
N HIS A 123 -4.09 22.19 4.29
CA HIS A 123 -4.76 22.80 3.15
C HIS A 123 -5.12 24.25 3.46
N THR A 124 -5.34 25.00 2.38
CA THR A 124 -5.88 26.36 2.39
C THR A 124 -7.22 26.37 1.67
N LYS A 125 -7.90 27.53 1.68
CA LYS A 125 -9.12 27.74 0.88
C LYS A 125 -8.90 27.59 -0.64
N ASN A 126 -7.65 27.65 -1.11
CA ASN A 126 -7.30 27.52 -2.52
C ASN A 126 -6.86 26.10 -2.91
N THR A 127 -6.61 25.22 -1.92
CA THR A 127 -6.23 23.84 -2.21
C THR A 127 -7.44 23.15 -2.87
N PRO A 128 -7.32 22.66 -4.12
CA PRO A 128 -8.45 22.09 -4.84
C PRO A 128 -8.87 20.74 -4.25
N GLU A 129 -10.10 20.29 -4.53
CA GLU A 129 -10.53 18.91 -4.24
C GLU A 129 -9.94 17.90 -5.24
N VAL A 130 -9.65 18.38 -6.45
CA VAL A 130 -9.09 17.57 -7.55
C VAL A 130 -8.06 18.41 -8.28
N MET A 131 -6.86 17.87 -8.46
CA MET A 131 -5.88 18.40 -9.41
C MET A 131 -6.04 17.67 -10.76
N THR A 132 -5.65 18.30 -11.85
CA THR A 132 -5.78 17.70 -13.19
C THR A 132 -4.44 17.76 -13.91
N VAL A 133 -3.98 16.60 -14.37
CA VAL A 133 -2.85 16.51 -15.30
C VAL A 133 -3.41 16.46 -16.70
N MET A 134 -2.90 17.33 -17.57
CA MET A 134 -3.33 17.45 -18.97
C MET A 134 -2.13 17.27 -19.89
N ILE A 135 -2.21 16.27 -20.76
CA ILE A 135 -1.18 15.90 -21.72
C ILE A 135 -1.70 16.26 -23.12
N ARG A 136 -1.04 17.25 -23.74
CA ARG A 136 -1.33 17.68 -25.10
C ARG A 136 -0.29 17.14 -26.06
N THR A 137 -0.75 16.43 -27.08
CA THR A 137 0.08 15.89 -28.16
C THR A 137 -0.41 16.42 -29.51
N PRO A 138 0.40 16.33 -30.58
CA PRO A 138 -0.08 16.68 -31.93
C PRO A 138 -1.30 15.85 -32.39
N GLY A 139 -1.51 14.66 -31.83
CA GLY A 139 -2.62 13.76 -32.17
C GLY A 139 -3.88 13.93 -31.30
N GLY A 140 -3.82 14.75 -30.25
CA GLY A 140 -4.95 14.95 -29.34
C GLY A 140 -4.53 15.30 -27.91
N GLU A 141 -5.55 15.52 -27.07
CA GLU A 141 -5.41 15.84 -25.65
C GLU A 141 -6.00 14.71 -24.81
N VAL A 142 -5.29 14.34 -23.74
CA VAL A 142 -5.78 13.42 -22.70
C VAL A 142 -5.52 14.06 -21.34
N SER A 143 -6.41 13.83 -20.39
CA SER A 143 -6.25 14.31 -19.01
C SER A 143 -6.71 13.27 -18.02
N TYR A 144 -6.14 13.30 -16.82
CA TYR A 144 -6.60 12.51 -15.69
C TYR A 144 -6.68 13.35 -14.42
N ALA A 145 -7.57 12.95 -13.53
CA ALA A 145 -7.85 13.61 -12.27
C ALA A 145 -7.04 12.97 -11.14
N VAL A 146 -6.52 13.81 -10.25
CA VAL A 146 -5.83 13.42 -9.02
C VAL A 146 -6.64 13.98 -7.84
N PRO A 147 -7.54 13.21 -7.22
CA PRO A 147 -8.28 13.64 -6.04
C PRO A 147 -7.35 13.97 -4.87
N VAL A 148 -7.78 14.94 -4.05
CA VAL A 148 -7.05 15.43 -2.88
C VAL A 148 -7.88 15.21 -1.63
N LEU A 149 -7.47 14.28 -0.78
CA LEU A 149 -8.06 14.10 0.55
C LEU A 149 -7.44 15.09 1.52
N LYS A 150 -8.27 15.96 2.10
CA LYS A 150 -7.82 17.00 3.05
C LYS A 150 -8.06 16.55 4.48
N VAL A 151 -7.01 16.13 5.18
CA VAL A 151 -7.13 15.56 6.54
C VAL A 151 -7.89 16.48 7.49
N ARG A 152 -7.60 17.79 7.46
CA ARG A 152 -8.22 18.78 8.37
C ARG A 152 -9.73 19.03 8.13
N GLN A 153 -10.35 18.41 7.12
CA GLN A 153 -11.79 18.49 6.88
C GLN A 153 -12.57 17.38 7.60
N TYR A 154 -11.90 16.31 8.05
CA TYR A 154 -12.57 15.20 8.71
C TYR A 154 -12.67 15.45 10.21
N THR A 155 -13.87 15.29 10.74
CA THR A 155 -14.12 15.20 12.18
C THR A 155 -13.70 13.82 12.71
N VAL A 156 -13.52 13.72 14.02
CA VAL A 156 -13.26 12.42 14.66
C VAL A 156 -14.44 11.46 14.43
N GLU A 157 -15.68 11.96 14.49
CA GLU A 157 -16.89 11.21 14.19
C GLU A 157 -16.82 10.58 12.78
N GLU A 158 -16.56 11.39 11.75
CA GLU A 158 -16.48 10.92 10.36
C GLU A 158 -15.33 9.92 10.15
N ILE A 159 -14.18 10.13 10.78
CA ILE A 159 -13.03 9.21 10.69
C ILE A 159 -13.45 7.81 11.11
N PHE A 160 -14.13 7.68 12.25
CA PHE A 160 -14.52 6.38 12.77
C PHE A 160 -15.76 5.81 12.05
N GLU A 161 -16.77 6.63 11.72
CA GLU A 161 -17.93 6.19 10.94
C GLU A 161 -17.54 5.58 9.59
N LYS A 162 -16.54 6.18 8.94
CA LYS A 162 -16.00 5.72 7.66
C LYS A 162 -14.81 4.76 7.81
N LYS A 163 -14.41 4.42 9.03
CA LYS A 163 -13.23 3.57 9.34
C LYS A 163 -11.92 4.08 8.72
N LEU A 164 -11.77 5.40 8.57
CA LEU A 164 -10.58 6.08 8.07
C LEU A 164 -9.46 6.14 9.13
N TYR A 165 -9.22 5.03 9.85
CA TYR A 165 -8.27 4.97 10.97
C TYR A 165 -6.85 5.39 10.58
N PHE A 166 -6.49 5.17 9.31
CA PHE A 166 -5.23 5.63 8.71
C PHE A 166 -4.99 7.14 8.87
N LEU A 167 -6.04 7.96 9.00
CA LEU A 167 -5.95 9.41 9.15
C LEU A 167 -5.73 9.87 10.60
N ILE A 168 -5.97 9.01 11.60
CA ILE A 168 -5.89 9.37 13.02
C ILE A 168 -4.54 9.99 13.42
N PRO A 169 -3.39 9.44 12.98
CA PRO A 169 -2.08 10.03 13.30
C PRO A 169 -1.92 11.48 12.85
N PHE A 170 -2.68 11.88 11.83
CA PHE A 170 -2.60 13.20 11.23
C PHE A 170 -3.72 14.15 11.69
N HIS A 171 -4.67 13.69 12.50
CA HIS A 171 -5.77 14.53 13.00
C HIS A 171 -5.27 15.77 13.77
N ILE A 172 -4.11 15.67 14.42
CA ILE A 172 -3.51 16.77 15.18
C ILE A 172 -3.26 18.04 14.34
N PHE A 173 -3.13 17.91 13.01
CA PHE A 173 -2.98 19.04 12.09
C PHE A 173 -4.21 19.97 12.07
N VAL A 174 -5.39 19.52 12.52
CA VAL A 174 -6.57 20.39 12.72
C VAL A 174 -6.22 21.54 13.67
N TYR A 175 -5.49 21.22 14.74
CA TYR A 175 -5.15 22.10 15.85
C TYR A 175 -3.86 22.90 15.69
N GLU A 176 -3.08 22.63 14.62
CA GLU A 176 -1.74 23.22 14.43
C GLU A 176 -1.72 24.75 14.59
N LYS A 177 -2.71 25.45 14.04
CA LYS A 177 -2.80 26.92 14.14
C LYS A 177 -3.18 27.42 15.53
N SER A 178 -3.79 26.56 16.34
CA SER A 178 -4.28 26.85 17.69
C SER A 178 -3.32 26.41 18.79
N PHE A 179 -2.19 25.78 18.47
CA PHE A 179 -1.25 25.27 19.47
C PHE A 179 -0.76 26.32 20.46
N LYS A 180 -0.47 27.54 19.99
CA LYS A 180 -0.07 28.63 20.90
C LYS A 180 -1.15 28.92 21.93
N GLU A 181 -2.41 28.97 21.50
CA GLU A 181 -3.53 29.20 22.40
C GLU A 181 -3.73 28.02 23.37
N LEU A 182 -3.62 26.79 22.87
CA LEU A 182 -3.73 25.57 23.69
C LEU A 182 -2.62 25.50 24.75
N GLU A 183 -1.41 25.93 24.43
CA GLU A 183 -0.28 25.98 25.36
C GLU A 183 -0.50 26.99 26.51
N GLU A 184 -1.27 28.06 26.25
CA GLU A 184 -1.54 29.15 27.19
C GLU A 184 -2.86 28.94 27.96
N ASN A 185 -3.82 28.18 27.41
CA ASN A 185 -5.17 27.99 27.96
C ASN A 185 -5.44 26.53 28.37
N SER A 186 -5.43 26.28 29.68
CA SER A 186 -5.64 24.95 30.26
C SER A 186 -7.03 24.35 29.99
N GLU A 187 -8.08 25.17 29.88
CA GLU A 187 -9.43 24.66 29.61
C GLU A 187 -9.55 24.14 28.16
N LYS A 188 -8.95 24.87 27.20
CA LYS A 188 -8.92 24.44 25.81
C LYS A 188 -8.03 23.21 25.62
N LEU A 189 -6.90 23.15 26.33
CA LEU A 189 -6.03 21.98 26.32
C LEU A 189 -6.76 20.75 26.88
N ALA A 190 -7.47 20.87 28.00
CA ALA A 190 -8.24 19.76 28.58
C ALA A 190 -9.27 19.19 27.61
N LYS A 191 -9.94 20.03 26.81
CA LYS A 191 -10.87 19.56 25.75
C LYS A 191 -10.17 18.75 24.67
N LEU A 192 -8.95 19.15 24.28
CA LEU A 192 -8.14 18.38 23.34
C LEU A 192 -7.70 17.04 23.93
N GLU A 193 -7.29 17.01 25.20
CA GLU A 193 -6.94 15.79 25.92
C GLU A 193 -8.14 14.82 26.03
N GLU A 194 -9.34 15.36 26.31
CA GLU A 194 -10.58 14.58 26.32
C GLU A 194 -10.90 13.99 24.95
N GLU A 195 -10.74 14.76 23.86
CA GLU A 195 -10.94 14.27 22.49
C GLU A 195 -9.97 13.12 22.17
N TYR A 196 -8.69 13.27 22.49
CA TYR A 196 -7.70 12.22 22.24
C TYR A 196 -7.90 10.99 23.13
N THR A 197 -8.33 11.18 24.38
CA THR A 197 -8.75 10.07 25.23
C THR A 197 -9.94 9.32 24.62
N ALA A 198 -10.91 10.03 24.04
CA ALA A 198 -12.04 9.42 23.33
C ALA A 198 -11.58 8.66 22.07
N ILE A 199 -10.62 9.19 21.29
CA ILE A 199 -10.03 8.47 20.15
C ILE A 199 -9.44 7.13 20.61
N VAL A 200 -8.63 7.12 21.68
CA VAL A 200 -8.03 5.87 22.20
C VAL A 200 -9.09 4.87 22.63
N ASN A 201 -10.13 5.33 23.34
CA ASN A 201 -11.21 4.46 23.79
C ASN A 201 -11.97 3.84 22.60
N ARG A 202 -12.28 4.63 21.57
CA ARG A 202 -12.96 4.14 20.36
C ARG A 202 -12.10 3.15 19.58
N LEU A 203 -10.78 3.40 19.47
CA LEU A 203 -9.84 2.44 18.86
C LEU A 203 -9.82 1.10 19.64
N GLU A 204 -9.90 1.14 20.98
CA GLU A 204 -9.98 -0.08 21.79
C GLU A 204 -11.34 -0.79 21.64
N GLU A 205 -12.43 -0.05 21.46
CA GLU A 205 -13.75 -0.61 21.15
C GLU A 205 -13.77 -1.30 19.78
N ASP A 206 -13.26 -0.64 18.74
CA ASP A 206 -13.15 -1.21 17.39
C ASP A 206 -12.24 -2.42 17.37
N ARG A 207 -11.18 -2.42 18.19
CA ARG A 207 -10.36 -3.61 18.41
C ARG A 207 -11.14 -4.76 19.04
N LYS A 208 -11.93 -4.50 20.07
CA LYS A 208 -12.78 -5.52 20.71
C LYS A 208 -13.86 -6.04 19.76
N ASN A 209 -14.37 -5.19 18.89
CA ASN A 209 -15.38 -5.55 17.87
C ASN A 209 -14.79 -6.32 16.68
N GLY A 210 -13.45 -6.35 16.55
CA GLY A 210 -12.74 -7.03 15.48
C GLY A 210 -12.57 -6.21 14.20
N ASP A 211 -12.88 -4.91 14.24
CA ASP A 211 -12.63 -3.97 13.15
C ASP A 211 -11.17 -3.53 13.06
N LEU A 212 -10.45 -3.64 14.19
CA LEU A 212 -9.00 -3.47 14.30
C LEU A 212 -8.40 -4.67 15.01
N ASN A 213 -7.16 -5.01 14.70
CA ASN A 213 -6.36 -5.88 15.55
C ASN A 213 -5.49 -5.07 16.53
N GLU A 214 -4.92 -5.75 17.54
CA GLU A 214 -4.09 -5.09 18.56
C GLU A 214 -2.89 -4.36 17.94
N TYR A 215 -2.28 -4.94 16.92
CA TYR A 215 -1.11 -4.36 16.26
C TYR A 215 -1.48 -3.11 15.46
N GLU A 216 -2.59 -3.11 14.73
CA GLU A 216 -3.07 -1.93 14.01
C GLU A 216 -3.36 -0.78 14.98
N LYS A 217 -4.07 -1.06 16.08
CA LYS A 217 -4.32 -0.09 17.14
C LYS A 217 -3.00 0.49 17.67
N VAL A 218 -2.08 -0.35 18.11
CA VAL A 218 -0.79 0.09 18.68
C VAL A 218 0.00 0.91 17.67
N THR A 219 0.06 0.47 16.41
CA THR A 219 0.74 1.22 15.34
C THR A 219 0.12 2.59 15.12
N ILE A 220 -1.22 2.70 15.10
CA ILE A 220 -1.91 4.00 14.99
C ILE A 220 -1.50 4.93 16.15
N LEU A 221 -1.46 4.40 17.38
CA LEU A 221 -1.09 5.20 18.57
C LEU A 221 0.37 5.66 18.50
N GLU A 222 1.31 4.77 18.18
CA GLU A 222 2.75 5.06 18.00
C GLU A 222 2.98 6.13 16.93
N MET A 223 2.30 5.97 15.79
CA MET A 223 2.41 6.91 14.67
C MET A 223 1.82 8.27 15.05
N SER A 224 0.70 8.29 15.78
CA SER A 224 0.12 9.53 16.29
C SER A 224 1.08 10.27 17.22
N ASP A 225 1.67 9.56 18.19
CA ASP A 225 2.64 10.14 19.13
C ASP A 225 3.87 10.70 18.38
N THR A 226 4.37 9.98 17.37
CA THR A 226 5.46 10.45 16.50
C THR A 226 5.12 11.77 15.80
N VAL A 227 3.93 11.84 15.19
CA VAL A 227 3.45 13.06 14.52
C VAL A 227 3.30 14.21 15.51
N ILE A 228 2.69 13.97 16.67
CA ILE A 228 2.47 14.97 17.73
C ILE A 228 3.80 15.50 18.26
N LYS A 229 4.75 14.61 18.60
CA LYS A 229 6.09 15.01 19.10
C LYS A 229 6.82 15.94 18.15
N HIS A 230 6.71 15.70 16.86
CA HIS A 230 7.34 16.54 15.85
C HIS A 230 6.56 17.83 15.58
N LEU A 231 5.24 17.74 15.37
CA LEU A 231 4.40 18.89 15.02
C LEU A 231 4.29 19.89 16.18
N ALA A 232 4.16 19.40 17.42
CA ALA A 232 4.04 20.20 18.63
C ALA A 232 5.38 20.35 19.39
N ALA A 233 6.53 20.19 18.72
CA ALA A 233 7.85 20.18 19.37
C ALA A 233 8.16 21.41 20.25
N LYS A 234 7.54 22.57 19.94
CA LYS A 234 7.68 23.84 20.66
C LYS A 234 6.61 24.08 21.75
N TYR A 235 5.62 23.21 21.85
CA TYR A 235 4.45 23.34 22.71
C TYR A 235 4.43 22.17 23.69
N GLU A 236 5.12 22.34 24.82
CA GLU A 236 5.40 21.23 25.73
C GLU A 236 4.12 20.69 26.37
N LYS A 237 3.19 21.56 26.77
CA LYS A 237 1.92 21.13 27.36
C LYS A 237 1.05 20.42 26.35
N VAL A 238 0.96 20.92 25.12
CA VAL A 238 0.23 20.23 24.04
C VAL A 238 0.82 18.84 23.80
N ARG A 239 2.15 18.75 23.67
CA ARG A 239 2.83 17.46 23.44
C ARG A 239 2.61 16.48 24.60
N LYS A 240 2.71 16.94 25.85
CA LYS A 240 2.51 16.09 27.03
C LYS A 240 1.06 15.67 27.19
N GLY A 241 0.12 16.61 27.16
CA GLY A 241 -1.30 16.33 27.34
C GLY A 241 -1.83 15.32 26.32
N VAL A 242 -1.55 15.56 25.04
CA VAL A 242 -2.00 14.66 23.97
C VAL A 242 -1.20 13.36 23.95
N GLY A 243 0.13 13.42 24.12
CA GLY A 243 1.00 12.23 24.12
C GLY A 243 0.72 11.27 25.29
N GLU A 244 0.41 11.80 26.48
CA GLU A 244 -0.02 11.00 27.63
C GLU A 244 -1.39 10.36 27.37
N SER A 245 -2.32 11.11 26.77
CA SER A 245 -3.65 10.61 26.40
C SER A 245 -3.58 9.46 25.38
N MET A 246 -2.58 9.47 24.49
CA MET A 246 -2.34 8.42 23.49
C MET A 246 -1.66 7.16 24.04
N GLY A 247 -1.59 7.01 25.36
CA GLY A 247 -1.14 5.79 26.02
C GLY A 247 0.36 5.74 26.28
N GLY A 248 0.97 6.89 26.58
CA GLY A 248 2.40 7.04 26.89
C GLY A 248 2.89 6.15 28.04
N LYS A 249 3.12 4.86 27.74
CA LYS A 249 3.89 3.86 28.50
C LYS A 249 3.97 2.57 27.68
N VAL A 250 5.06 2.45 26.92
CA VAL A 250 5.76 1.23 26.48
C VAL A 250 5.02 -0.09 26.76
N LEU A 251 4.07 -0.41 25.88
CA LEU A 251 3.70 -1.78 25.48
C LEU A 251 4.15 -2.07 24.02
N GLU A 252 4.78 -1.07 23.39
CA GLU A 252 5.10 -0.92 21.96
C GLU A 252 6.01 -2.01 21.38
N TYR A 253 7.06 -2.42 22.11
CA TYR A 253 8.10 -3.25 21.51
C TYR A 253 7.75 -4.74 21.46
N GLU A 254 6.97 -5.26 22.41
CA GLU A 254 6.68 -6.70 22.47
C GLU A 254 5.64 -7.12 21.42
N ALA A 255 4.56 -6.36 21.25
CA ALA A 255 3.52 -6.71 20.27
C ALA A 255 4.03 -6.58 18.82
N LYS A 256 4.79 -5.52 18.53
CA LYS A 256 5.40 -5.30 17.22
C LYS A 256 6.46 -6.35 16.89
N ASP A 257 7.31 -6.70 17.85
CA ASP A 257 8.34 -7.72 17.66
C ASP A 257 7.73 -9.13 17.54
N ILE A 258 6.72 -9.47 18.34
CA ILE A 258 6.00 -10.75 18.23
C ILE A 258 5.31 -10.87 16.86
N LEU A 259 4.62 -9.83 16.39
CA LEU A 259 3.97 -9.90 15.08
C LEU A 259 5.00 -9.96 13.94
N ASN A 260 6.06 -9.15 14.00
CA ASN A 260 7.10 -9.16 12.98
C ASN A 260 7.82 -10.51 12.91
N ARG A 261 8.10 -11.12 14.06
CA ARG A 261 8.60 -12.50 14.14
C ARG A 261 7.61 -13.48 13.52
N GLY A 262 6.32 -13.40 13.87
CA GLY A 262 5.28 -14.26 13.27
C GLY A 262 5.13 -14.08 11.76
N ARG A 263 5.23 -12.85 11.23
CA ARG A 263 5.20 -12.57 9.78
C ARG A 263 6.43 -13.11 9.07
N ALA A 264 7.62 -12.98 9.67
CA ALA A 264 8.86 -13.52 9.13
C ALA A 264 8.80 -15.05 9.08
N GLU A 265 8.39 -15.69 10.18
CA GLU A 265 8.21 -17.14 10.27
C GLU A 265 7.20 -17.64 9.23
N GLY A 266 6.05 -16.98 9.09
CA GLY A 266 5.03 -17.35 8.11
C GLY A 266 5.48 -17.18 6.65
N ARG A 267 6.28 -16.15 6.32
CA ARG A 267 6.87 -16.01 4.98
C ARG A 267 7.90 -17.10 4.69
N ASP A 268 8.74 -17.43 5.65
CA ASP A 268 9.74 -18.49 5.49
C ASP A 268 9.08 -19.86 5.38
N GLU A 269 7.99 -20.09 6.11
CA GLU A 269 7.17 -21.29 5.97
C GLU A 269 6.51 -21.38 4.60
N GLY A 270 5.81 -20.33 4.17
CA GLY A 270 5.18 -20.29 2.84
C GLY A 270 6.18 -20.43 1.69
N ARG A 271 7.38 -19.87 1.79
CA ARG A 271 8.46 -20.08 0.80
C ARG A 271 8.92 -21.53 0.76
N ARG A 272 9.06 -22.18 1.91
CA ARG A 272 9.52 -23.56 2.01
C ARG A 272 8.48 -24.52 1.44
N GLU A 273 7.21 -24.33 1.79
CA GLU A 273 6.09 -25.09 1.25
C GLU A 273 5.96 -24.88 -0.26
N GLY A 274 5.94 -23.61 -0.72
CA GLY A 274 5.87 -23.29 -2.14
C GLY A 274 7.05 -23.83 -2.96
N ARG A 275 8.26 -23.88 -2.38
CA ARG A 275 9.42 -24.52 -3.02
C ARG A 275 9.23 -26.03 -3.12
N ALA A 276 8.79 -26.69 -2.06
CA ALA A 276 8.53 -28.13 -2.07
C ALA A 276 7.43 -28.50 -3.09
N GLU A 277 6.32 -27.77 -3.11
CA GLU A 277 5.26 -27.95 -4.10
C GLU A 277 5.72 -27.66 -5.53
N GLY A 278 6.55 -26.62 -5.69
CA GLY A 278 7.16 -26.25 -6.97
C GLY A 278 8.12 -27.31 -7.50
N GLU A 279 8.95 -27.91 -6.64
CA GLU A 279 9.86 -29.01 -6.98
C GLU A 279 9.09 -30.27 -7.41
N ILE A 280 8.03 -30.64 -6.68
CA ILE A 280 7.15 -31.77 -7.04
C ILE A 280 6.48 -31.52 -8.40
N THR A 281 5.92 -30.32 -8.59
CA THR A 281 5.23 -29.94 -9.82
C THR A 281 6.18 -29.88 -11.01
N GLY A 282 7.39 -29.33 -10.81
CA GLY A 282 8.45 -29.25 -11.81
C GLY A 282 8.93 -30.63 -12.23
N MET A 283 9.17 -31.54 -11.28
CA MET A 283 9.57 -32.91 -11.55
C MET A 283 8.50 -33.67 -12.34
N LYS A 284 7.22 -33.49 -12.00
CA LYS A 284 6.10 -34.07 -12.74
C LYS A 284 6.04 -33.55 -14.18
N LYS A 285 6.19 -32.24 -14.40
CA LYS A 285 6.22 -31.65 -15.75
C LYS A 285 7.41 -32.15 -16.58
N ALA A 286 8.59 -32.26 -15.97
CA ALA A 286 9.78 -32.78 -16.65
C ALA A 286 9.61 -34.24 -17.08
N LYS A 287 9.05 -35.10 -16.20
CA LYS A 287 8.70 -36.48 -16.52
C LYS A 287 7.71 -36.57 -17.69
N MET A 288 6.68 -35.72 -17.70
CA MET A 288 5.71 -35.66 -18.82
C MET A 288 6.35 -35.20 -20.13
N GLN A 289 7.20 -34.18 -20.11
CA GLN A 289 7.90 -33.70 -21.31
C GLN A 289 8.88 -34.75 -21.87
N LEU A 290 9.58 -35.47 -21.00
CA LEU A 290 10.43 -36.59 -21.40
C LEU A 290 9.60 -37.72 -22.03
N ALA A 291 8.45 -38.05 -21.43
CA ALA A 291 7.53 -39.06 -21.97
C ALA A 291 7.07 -38.71 -23.39
N VAL A 292 6.67 -37.46 -23.64
CA VAL A 292 6.26 -36.99 -24.98
C VAL A 292 7.40 -37.14 -25.99
N LYS A 293 8.63 -36.71 -25.65
CA LYS A 293 9.79 -36.84 -26.55
C LYS A 293 10.11 -38.29 -26.90
N LEU A 294 9.99 -39.20 -25.93
CA LEU A 294 10.27 -40.61 -26.16
C LEU A 294 9.19 -41.28 -27.02
N LEU A 295 7.92 -40.90 -26.84
CA LEU A 295 6.81 -41.36 -27.68
C LEU A 295 6.96 -40.86 -29.12
N GLN A 296 7.31 -39.58 -29.33
CA GLN A 296 7.60 -39.02 -30.65
C GLN A 296 8.78 -39.70 -31.34
N ALA A 297 9.76 -40.21 -30.58
CA ALA A 297 10.87 -41.00 -31.10
C ALA A 297 10.50 -42.46 -31.42
N GLY A 298 9.23 -42.86 -31.29
CA GLY A 298 8.71 -44.18 -31.66
C GLY A 298 8.86 -45.26 -30.58
N ASN A 299 9.11 -44.88 -29.31
CA ASN A 299 9.21 -45.84 -28.22
C ASN A 299 7.83 -46.33 -27.75
N SER A 300 7.74 -47.58 -27.30
CA SER A 300 6.46 -48.16 -26.84
C SER A 300 5.99 -47.54 -25.52
N VAL A 301 4.67 -47.45 -25.33
CA VAL A 301 4.04 -46.95 -24.10
C VAL A 301 4.61 -47.63 -22.86
N ALA A 302 4.74 -48.97 -22.87
CA ALA A 302 5.24 -49.74 -21.75
C ALA A 302 6.69 -49.34 -21.37
N TYR A 303 7.55 -49.13 -22.37
CA TYR A 303 8.93 -48.68 -22.15
C TYR A 303 9.00 -47.25 -21.61
N VAL A 304 8.16 -46.35 -22.14
CA VAL A 304 8.11 -44.95 -21.68
C VAL A 304 7.54 -44.84 -20.27
N ALA A 305 6.54 -45.65 -19.91
CA ALA A 305 5.97 -45.69 -18.56
C ALA A 305 7.00 -46.16 -17.52
N ASP A 306 7.77 -47.21 -17.84
CA ASP A 306 8.85 -47.72 -16.98
C ASP A 306 9.96 -46.67 -16.81
N LEU A 307 10.44 -46.08 -17.91
CA LEU A 307 11.57 -45.14 -17.88
C LEU A 307 11.25 -43.79 -17.20
N THR A 308 10.00 -43.32 -17.33
CA THR A 308 9.57 -42.03 -16.74
C THR A 308 8.92 -42.18 -15.37
N GLU A 309 8.71 -43.43 -14.94
CA GLU A 309 7.96 -43.81 -13.73
C GLU A 309 6.55 -43.16 -13.69
N LEU A 310 5.97 -42.93 -14.86
CA LEU A 310 4.59 -42.43 -14.99
C LEU A 310 3.63 -43.62 -15.08
N PRO A 311 2.40 -43.50 -14.56
CA PRO A 311 1.39 -44.53 -14.74
C PRO A 311 1.13 -44.79 -16.23
N GLU A 312 1.05 -46.05 -16.62
CA GLU A 312 0.90 -46.46 -18.02
C GLU A 312 -0.35 -45.82 -18.68
N GLU A 313 -1.44 -45.66 -17.93
CA GLU A 313 -2.65 -44.95 -18.37
C GLU A 313 -2.39 -43.48 -18.73
N THR A 314 -1.49 -42.81 -17.99
CA THR A 314 -1.10 -41.42 -18.26
C THR A 314 -0.28 -41.33 -19.55
N VAL A 315 0.62 -42.30 -19.78
CA VAL A 315 1.44 -42.37 -20.98
C VAL A 315 0.60 -42.75 -22.21
N GLN A 316 -0.41 -43.63 -22.07
CA GLN A 316 -1.39 -43.93 -23.11
C GLN A 316 -2.15 -42.70 -23.58
N LYS A 317 -2.62 -41.87 -22.64
CA LYS A 317 -3.30 -40.60 -22.94
C LYS A 317 -2.39 -39.62 -23.69
N LEU A 318 -1.10 -39.56 -23.33
CA LEU A 318 -0.11 -38.75 -24.04
C LEU A 318 0.18 -39.27 -25.45
N SER A 319 0.28 -40.60 -25.64
CA SER A 319 0.49 -41.22 -26.96
C SER A 319 -0.63 -40.89 -27.93
N GLN A 320 -1.89 -41.00 -27.49
CA GLN A 320 -3.07 -40.66 -28.29
C GLN A 320 -3.13 -39.17 -28.65
N ALA A 321 -2.56 -38.29 -27.83
CA ALA A 321 -2.49 -36.86 -28.11
C ALA A 321 -1.40 -36.54 -29.15
N VAL A 322 -0.25 -37.21 -29.10
CA VAL A 322 0.84 -37.07 -30.08
C VAL A 322 0.40 -37.60 -31.46
N GLU A 323 -0.26 -38.76 -31.51
CA GLU A 323 -0.76 -39.36 -32.76
C GLU A 323 -1.79 -38.48 -33.49
N ARG A 324 -2.51 -37.60 -32.77
CA ARG A 324 -3.46 -36.63 -33.35
C ARG A 324 -2.82 -35.33 -33.83
N GLU A 325 -1.60 -35.02 -33.42
CA GLU A 325 -0.86 -33.85 -33.93
C GLU A 325 -0.10 -34.16 -35.23
N ASP A 326 0.12 -35.44 -35.54
CA ASP A 326 0.78 -35.93 -36.76
C ASP A 326 -0.19 -36.28 -37.91
N GLU A 327 -1.52 -36.16 -37.72
CA GLU A 327 -2.59 -36.28 -38.74
C GLU A 327 -2.97 -34.92 -39.37
#